data_AF-A0A0F3RHQ8-F1
#
_entry.id   AF-A0A0F3RHQ8-F1
#
_cell.length_a   1.000
_cell.length_b   1.000
_cell.length_c   1.000
_cell.angle_alpha   90.00
_cell.angle_beta   90.00
_cell.angle_gamma   90.00
#
_symmetry.space_group_name_H-M   'P 1'
#
loop_
_entity.id
_entity.type
_entity.pdbx_description
1 polymer ?
#
loop_
_entity_poly.entity_id
_entity_poly.type
_entity_poly.pdbx_seq_one_letter_code
_entity_poly.pdbx_strand_id
1 'polypeptide(L)' 'MPAMSALRHNCIIKQFSQRLSDTGKPKMLILIAAMRKLLHIIYGVLKHNSPFNPNVLINQK' A
#
# COMPACT_ATOMS: atom_id res chain seq x y z
N MET A 1 13.92 -4.94 2.60
CA MET A 1 12.56 -5.19 3.12
C MET A 1 11.49 -4.62 2.19
N PRO A 2 10.52 -5.41 1.71
CA PRO A 2 9.57 -5.02 0.66
C PRO A 2 8.66 -3.86 1.07
N ALA A 3 8.25 -3.81 2.35
CA ALA A 3 7.43 -2.71 2.86
C ALA A 3 8.16 -1.36 2.87
N MET A 4 9.47 -1.34 3.18
CA MET A 4 10.27 -0.12 3.08
C MET A 4 10.48 0.33 1.63
N SER A 5 10.68 -0.61 0.71
CA SER A 5 10.81 -0.27 -0.72
C SER A 5 9.50 0.33 -1.25
N ALA A 6 8.36 -0.24 -0.84
CA ALA A 6 7.05 0.26 -1.18
C ALA A 6 6.73 1.65 -0.58
N LEU A 7 7.20 1.94 0.63
CA LEU A 7 7.11 3.28 1.22
C LEU A 7 7.89 4.34 0.42
N ARG A 8 8.99 3.97 -0.24
CA ARG A 8 9.83 4.89 -1.01
C ARG A 8 9.37 5.04 -2.46
N HIS A 9 8.96 3.95 -3.11
CA HIS A 9 8.62 3.94 -4.53
C HIS A 9 7.12 4.06 -4.81
N ASN A 10 6.25 3.65 -3.88
CA ASN A 10 4.80 3.69 -4.08
C ASN A 10 4.18 4.85 -3.29
N CYS A 11 3.85 5.93 -4.02
CA CYS A 11 3.21 7.13 -3.46
C CYS A 11 1.93 6.79 -2.65
N ILE A 12 1.19 5.76 -3.08
CA ILE A 12 -0.03 5.28 -2.42
C ILE A 12 0.24 4.77 -1.00
N ILE A 13 1.30 3.99 -0.83
CA ILE A 13 1.63 3.35 0.45
C ILE A 13 2.26 4.37 1.38
N LYS A 14 3.02 5.32 0.84
CA LYS A 14 3.50 6.48 1.57
C LYS A 14 2.33 7.30 2.12
N GLN A 15 1.37 7.70 1.28
CA GLN A 15 0.20 8.46 1.71
C GLN A 15 -0.63 7.67 2.75
N PHE A 16 -0.81 6.37 2.55
CA PHE A 16 -1.52 5.51 3.48
C PHE A 16 -0.80 5.41 4.84
N SER A 17 0.52 5.25 4.84
CA SER A 17 1.33 5.24 6.06
C SER A 17 1.29 6.58 6.79
N GLN A 18 1.28 7.68 6.04
CA GLN A 18 1.28 9.03 6.58
C GLN A 18 -0.06 9.32 7.26
N ARG A 19 -1.19 8.95 6.64
CA ARG A 19 -2.53 9.02 7.27
C ARG A 19 -2.63 8.18 8.53
N LEU A 20 -2.06 6.97 8.54
CA LEU A 20 -2.06 6.10 9.72
C LEU A 20 -1.16 6.65 10.85
N SER A 21 -0.02 7.26 10.50
CA SER A 21 0.84 7.96 11.45
C SER A 21 0.15 9.17 12.05
N ASP A 22 -0.57 9.95 11.23
CA ASP A 22 -1.36 11.11 11.66
C ASP A 22 -2.46 10.71 12.66
N THR A 23 -3.03 9.51 12.47
CA THR A 23 -4.02 8.92 13.38
C THR A 23 -3.38 8.41 14.69
N GLY A 24 -2.06 8.52 14.87
CA GLY A 24 -1.35 8.08 16.07
C GLY A 24 -1.22 6.56 16.23
N LYS A 25 -1.37 5.80 15.14
CA LYS A 25 -1.32 4.33 15.23
C LYS A 25 0.11 3.81 15.38
N PRO A 26 0.32 2.69 16.10
CA PRO A 26 1.66 2.14 16.32
C PRO A 26 2.32 1.75 14.99
N LYS A 27 3.60 2.07 14.85
CA LYS A 27 4.41 1.87 13.62
C LYS A 27 4.30 0.44 13.04
N MET A 28 4.17 -0.56 13.91
CA MET A 28 4.03 -1.96 13.52
C MET A 28 2.70 -2.26 12.81
N LEU A 29 1.60 -1.61 13.25
CA LEU A 29 0.32 -1.70 12.56
C LEU A 29 0.39 -1.06 11.18
N ILE A 30 1.10 0.07 11.06
CA ILE A 30 1.31 0.76 9.77
C ILE A 30 2.06 -0.15 8.79
N LEU A 31 3.09 -0.84 9.27
CA LEU A 31 3.87 -1.78 8.47
C LEU A 31 3.03 -2.96 7.97
N ILE A 32 2.26 -3.59 8.86
CA ILE A 32 1.38 -4.72 8.51
C ILE A 32 0.29 -4.27 7.53
N ALA A 33 -0.30 -3.09 7.75
CA ALA A 33 -1.33 -2.55 6.87
C ALA A 33 -0.76 -2.20 5.47
N ALA A 34 0.47 -1.69 5.40
CA ALA A 34 1.19 -1.48 4.14
C ALA A 34 1.47 -2.81 3.42
N MET A 35 1.92 -3.84 4.14
CA MET A 35 2.12 -5.20 3.57
C MET A 35 0.83 -5.79 3.02
N ARG A 36 -0.28 -5.68 3.76
CA ARG A 36 -1.59 -6.18 3.30
C ARG A 36 -2.06 -5.46 2.04
N LYS A 37 -1.83 -4.14 1.96
CA LYS A 37 -2.13 -3.35 0.77
C LYS A 37 -1.28 -3.80 -0.44
N LEU A 38 0.01 -4.09 -0.23
CA LEU A 38 0.88 -4.62 -1.29
C LEU A 38 0.43 -5.97 -1.82
N LEU A 39 0.07 -6.91 -0.94
CA LEU A 39 -0.42 -8.22 -1.36
C LEU A 39 -1.68 -8.11 -2.22
N HIS A 40 -2.60 -7.22 -1.85
CA HIS A 40 -3.79 -6.95 -2.66
C HIS A 40 -3.46 -6.37 -4.04
N ILE A 41 -2.46 -5.49 -4.13
CA ILE A 41 -1.99 -4.94 -5.40
C ILE A 41 -1.43 -6.04 -6.29
N ILE A 42 -0.52 -6.85 -5.75
CA ILE A 42 0.12 -7.95 -6.48
C ILE A 42 -0.94 -8.94 -6.94
N TYR A 43 -1.88 -9.29 -6.06
CA TYR A 43 -2.99 -10.18 -6.40
C TYR A 43 -3.90 -9.59 -7.48
N GLY A 44 -4.20 -8.30 -7.44
CA GLY A 44 -5.00 -7.62 -8.47
C GLY A 44 -4.33 -7.60 -9.84
N VAL A 45 -3.03 -7.32 -9.87
CA VAL A 45 -2.20 -7.35 -11.10
C VAL A 45 -2.14 -8.76 -11.68
N LEU A 46 -1.89 -9.76 -10.83
CA LEU A 46 -1.81 -11.17 -11.24
C LEU A 46 -3.16 -11.69 -11.76
N LYS A 47 -4.26 -11.32 -11.08
CA LYS A 47 -5.61 -11.78 -11.42
C LYS A 47 -6.18 -11.15 -12.69
N HIS A 48 -5.91 -9.87 -12.92
CA HIS A 48 -6.40 -9.15 -14.11
C HIS A 48 -5.40 -9.11 -15.26
N ASN A 49 -4.19 -9.66 -15.08
CA ASN A 49 -3.10 -9.64 -16.06
C ASN A 49 -2.87 -8.22 -16.64
N SER A 50 -3.13 -7.20 -15.81
CA SER A 50 -3.09 -5.79 -16.20
C SER A 50 -1.90 -5.14 -15.53
N PRO A 51 -1.14 -4.29 -16.25
CA PRO A 51 0.02 -3.62 -15.70
C PRO A 51 -0.35 -2.78 -14.48
N PHE A 52 0.57 -2.73 -13.50
CA PHE A 52 0.39 -1.97 -12.26
C PHE A 52 0.12 -0.50 -12.58
N ASN A 53 -1.13 -0.07 -12.35
CA ASN A 53 -1.53 1.32 -12.49
C ASN A 53 -1.50 2.00 -11.12
N PRO A 54 -0.58 2.96 -10.88
CA PRO A 54 -0.43 3.63 -9.59
C PRO A 54 -1.66 4.47 -9.15
N ASN A 55 -2.64 4.65 -10.04
CA ASN A 55 -3.88 5.39 -9.77
C ASN A 55 -5.11 4.51 -9.46
N VAL A 56 -5.01 3.17 -9.48
CA VAL A 56 -6.21 2.31 -9.37
C VAL A 56 -6.78 2.19 -7.94
N LEU A 57 -6.02 2.56 -6.90
CA LEU A 57 -6.40 2.27 -5.50
C LEU A 57 -7.23 3.36 -4.79
N ILE A 58 -7.69 4.38 -5.51
CA ILE A 58 -8.50 5.47 -4.94
C ILE A 58 -9.96 5.06 -4.65
N ASN A 59 -10.42 3.90 -5.14
CA ASN A 59 -11.79 3.43 -4.97
C ASN A 59 -11.85 2.01 -4.36
N GLN A 60 -11.57 1.90 -3.06
CA GLN A 60 -12.04 0.77 -2.26
C GLN A 60 -12.91 1.36 -1.16
N LYS A 61 -14.21 1.45 -1.48
CA LYS A 61 -15.30 1.79 -0.57
C LYS A 61 -15.52 0.64 0.42
#